data_AF-A0A6B3GXF8-F1
#
_entry.id   AF-A0A6B3GXF8-F1
#
_cell.length_a   1.000
_cell.length_b   1.000
_cell.length_c   1.000
_cell.angle_alpha   90.00
_cell.angle_beta   90.00
_cell.angle_gamma   90.00
#
_symmetry.space_group_name_H-M   'P 1'
#
loop_
_entity.id
_entity.type
_entity.pdbx_description
1 polymer ?
#
loop_
_entity_poly.entity_id
_entity_poly.type
_entity_poly.pdbx_seq_one_letter_code
_entity_poly.pdbx_strand_id
1 'polypeptide(L)'
;RREGIEFKWPFLTEKRDYEYFDAQTRTTAPIHYRGTRTFRGLEVYYFEQTIPWTKVPMPKKMPIEGITAEQIAQTGMTRWYTTKRMFWVDPVTGAPVNGEEIHREELRDAKKMGMSEDTVTAFSGHVKMREDYIVDTVDLVKSQRILVLLLTSYLPWGFLGLGIGLAALALWLEARSRRPESPTNA
;
A
#
# COMPACT_ATOMS: atom_id res chain seq x y z
N ARG A 1 -19.65 3.88 6.20
CA ARG A 1 -18.94 2.98 5.26
C ARG A 1 -17.49 3.43 5.25
N ARG A 2 -16.51 2.52 5.28
CA ARG A 2 -15.09 2.90 5.11
C ARG A 2 -14.78 2.90 3.61
N GLU A 3 -14.01 3.87 3.16
CA GLU A 3 -13.72 4.09 1.74
C GLU A 3 -12.23 4.36 1.55
N GLY A 4 -11.63 3.80 0.51
CA GLY A 4 -10.20 3.92 0.24
C GLY A 4 -9.37 2.73 0.72
N ILE A 5 -8.06 2.83 0.51
CA ILE A 5 -7.06 1.85 0.94
C ILE A 5 -6.93 1.92 2.46
N GLU A 6 -6.96 0.75 3.12
CA GLU A 6 -6.70 0.64 4.57
C GLU A 6 -5.33 0.03 4.88
N PHE A 7 -4.80 -0.82 4.00
CA PHE A 7 -3.56 -1.55 4.25
C PHE A 7 -2.74 -1.82 2.98
N LYS A 8 -3.36 -2.40 1.96
CA LYS A 8 -2.69 -2.87 0.74
C LYS A 8 -3.19 -2.15 -0.50
N TRP A 9 -2.28 -1.79 -1.41
CA TRP A 9 -2.60 -1.21 -2.71
C TRP A 9 -3.11 -2.28 -3.69
N PRO A 10 -3.88 -1.89 -4.73
CA PRO A 10 -4.26 -2.80 -5.79
C PRO A 10 -3.03 -3.45 -6.45
N PHE A 11 -3.19 -4.69 -6.94
CA PHE A 11 -2.22 -5.28 -7.86
C PHE A 11 -1.98 -4.36 -9.05
N LEU A 12 -0.76 -4.40 -9.60
CA LEU A 12 -0.35 -3.51 -10.68
C LEU A 12 -0.61 -2.05 -10.30
N THR A 13 -0.15 -1.67 -9.10
CA THR A 13 -0.30 -0.31 -8.56
C THR A 13 0.22 0.71 -9.57
N GLU A 14 -0.54 1.79 -9.72
CA GLU A 14 -0.26 2.87 -10.67
C GLU A 14 0.46 4.04 -9.99
N LYS A 15 1.15 4.86 -10.79
CA LYS A 15 1.86 6.06 -10.33
C LYS A 15 0.88 7.24 -10.15
N ARG A 16 -0.09 7.10 -9.26
CA ARG A 16 -1.11 8.11 -8.98
C ARG A 16 -1.46 8.16 -7.51
N ASP A 17 -2.20 9.18 -7.12
CA ASP A 17 -2.74 9.29 -5.78
C ASP A 17 -3.91 8.30 -5.58
N TYR A 18 -4.09 7.88 -4.34
CA TYR A 18 -5.17 6.99 -3.93
C TYR A 18 -5.89 7.57 -2.73
N GLU A 19 -7.17 7.23 -2.58
CA GLU A 19 -7.88 7.49 -1.32
C GLU A 19 -7.38 6.52 -0.25
N TYR A 20 -7.08 7.03 0.94
CA TYR A 20 -6.61 6.25 2.08
C TYR A 20 -7.45 6.54 3.31
N PHE A 21 -7.93 5.50 3.97
CA PHE A 21 -8.78 5.61 5.15
C PHE A 21 -7.95 5.65 6.43
N ASP A 22 -8.17 6.68 7.24
CA ASP A 22 -7.56 6.79 8.57
C ASP A 22 -8.53 6.29 9.65
N ALA A 23 -8.12 5.28 10.42
CA ALA A 23 -8.95 4.68 11.45
C ALA A 23 -9.13 5.54 12.72
N GLN A 24 -8.20 6.47 13.01
CA GLN A 24 -8.24 7.37 14.17
C GLN A 24 -9.24 8.51 13.94
N THR A 25 -9.14 9.19 12.79
CA THR A 25 -10.04 10.29 12.40
C THR A 25 -11.34 9.78 11.80
N ARG A 26 -11.37 8.53 11.31
CA ARG A 26 -12.48 7.91 10.57
C ARG A 26 -12.83 8.69 9.30
N THR A 27 -11.83 9.31 8.69
CA THR A 27 -11.97 10.06 7.45
C THR A 27 -11.10 9.43 6.38
N THR A 28 -11.50 9.65 5.14
CA THR A 28 -10.70 9.32 3.97
C THR A 28 -10.05 10.59 3.46
N ALA A 29 -8.78 10.51 3.12
CA ALA A 29 -8.03 11.58 2.49
C ALA A 29 -7.06 10.99 1.46
N PRO A 30 -6.62 11.77 0.47
CA PRO A 30 -5.65 11.29 -0.50
C PRO A 30 -4.33 10.93 0.19
N ILE A 31 -3.74 9.82 -0.23
CA ILE A 31 -2.34 9.48 -0.05
C ILE A 31 -1.63 9.66 -1.39
N HIS A 32 -0.57 10.44 -1.37
CA HIS A 32 0.01 10.93 -2.61
C HIS A 32 1.19 10.08 -3.06
N TYR A 33 1.25 9.80 -4.35
CA TYR A 33 2.46 9.26 -4.96
C TYR A 33 3.56 10.33 -4.98
N ARG A 34 4.76 9.92 -4.56
CA ARG A 34 5.93 10.80 -4.37
C ARG A 34 7.17 10.31 -5.11
N GLY A 35 6.99 9.38 -6.05
CA GLY A 35 8.05 8.90 -6.93
C GLY A 35 8.38 7.42 -6.75
N THR A 36 9.28 6.95 -7.61
CA THR A 36 9.82 5.59 -7.60
C THR A 36 11.17 5.59 -6.88
N ARG A 37 11.46 4.52 -6.13
CA ARG A 37 12.69 4.41 -5.32
C ARG A 37 13.24 2.99 -5.39
N THR A 38 14.52 2.85 -5.09
CA THR A 38 15.08 1.53 -4.73
C THR A 38 15.01 1.35 -3.23
N PHE A 39 14.43 0.24 -2.77
CA PHE A 39 14.36 -0.16 -1.37
C PHE A 39 14.72 -1.64 -1.24
N ARG A 40 15.83 -1.95 -0.55
CA ARG A 40 16.30 -3.34 -0.35
C ARG A 40 16.40 -4.16 -1.65
N GLY A 41 16.83 -3.51 -2.73
CA GLY A 41 16.96 -4.12 -4.06
C GLY A 41 15.65 -4.25 -4.84
N LEU A 42 14.53 -3.73 -4.33
CA LEU A 42 13.27 -3.64 -5.04
C LEU A 42 13.05 -2.22 -5.56
N GLU A 43 12.58 -2.11 -6.81
CA GLU A 43 11.95 -0.89 -7.28
C GLU A 43 10.54 -0.80 -6.69
N VAL A 44 10.29 0.27 -5.92
CA VAL A 44 9.05 0.50 -5.18
C VAL A 44 8.48 1.88 -5.46
N TYR A 45 7.17 2.00 -5.35
CA TYR A 45 6.47 3.27 -5.37
C TYR A 45 6.36 3.83 -3.97
N TYR A 46 6.62 5.12 -3.83
CA TYR A 46 6.60 5.77 -2.54
C TYR A 46 5.38 6.66 -2.39
N PHE A 47 4.72 6.53 -1.25
CA PHE A 47 3.49 7.20 -0.93
C PHE A 47 3.59 7.95 0.39
N GLU A 48 3.08 9.18 0.43
CA GLU A 48 3.00 9.97 1.66
C GLU A 48 1.63 10.58 1.89
N GLN A 49 1.18 10.56 3.14
CA GLN A 49 -0.01 11.27 3.60
C GLN A 49 0.32 12.00 4.91
N THR A 50 -0.14 13.23 5.06
CA THR A 50 -0.09 13.93 6.35
C THR A 50 -1.51 14.26 6.79
N ILE A 51 -1.90 13.75 7.95
CA ILE A 51 -3.14 14.14 8.61
C ILE A 51 -2.83 15.32 9.52
N PRO A 52 -3.42 16.51 9.27
CA PRO A 52 -3.21 17.66 10.14
C PRO A 52 -3.79 17.36 11.54
N TRP A 53 -3.43 18.18 12.53
CA TRP A 53 -4.00 18.06 13.88
C TRP A 53 -5.52 17.99 13.83
N THR A 54 -6.05 16.83 14.19
CA THR A 54 -7.47 16.51 14.12
C THR A 54 -7.94 16.02 15.47
N LYS A 55 -9.10 16.51 15.92
CA LYS A 55 -9.75 16.01 17.13
C LYS A 55 -10.25 14.60 16.88
N VAL A 56 -9.84 13.66 17.73
CA VAL A 56 -10.18 12.23 17.61
C VAL A 56 -10.89 11.75 18.89
N PRO A 57 -11.74 10.72 18.81
CA PRO A 57 -12.40 10.18 20.00
C PRO A 57 -11.37 9.59 20.97
N MET A 58 -11.70 9.60 22.25
CA MET A 58 -10.93 8.87 23.27
C MET A 58 -10.96 7.35 22.99
N PRO A 59 -9.90 6.61 23.38
CA PRO A 59 -9.90 5.16 23.22
C PRO A 59 -10.98 4.52 24.10
N LYS A 60 -11.65 3.46 23.60
CA LYS A 60 -12.70 2.76 24.35
C LYS A 60 -12.19 2.14 25.66
N LYS A 61 -10.97 1.62 25.62
CA LYS A 61 -10.26 1.09 26.78
C LYS A 61 -9.17 2.08 27.13
N MET A 62 -9.29 2.72 28.30
CA MET A 62 -8.25 3.61 28.79
C MET A 62 -7.05 2.78 29.29
N PRO A 63 -5.82 3.31 29.18
CA PRO A 63 -4.62 2.66 29.71
C PRO A 63 -4.50 2.77 31.25
N ILE A 64 -5.35 3.57 31.89
CA ILE A 64 -5.38 3.75 33.35
C ILE A 64 -6.61 3.01 33.90
N GLU A 65 -6.38 2.07 34.81
CA GLU A 65 -7.48 1.34 35.47
C GLU A 65 -8.36 2.29 36.29
N GLY A 66 -9.68 2.09 36.22
CA GLY A 66 -10.66 2.89 36.96
C GLY A 66 -11.08 4.21 36.30
N ILE A 67 -10.44 4.63 35.19
CA ILE A 67 -10.83 5.82 34.43
C ILE A 67 -11.49 5.41 33.12
N THR A 68 -12.71 5.88 32.87
CA THR A 68 -13.41 5.63 31.60
C THR A 68 -13.27 6.80 30.61
N ALA A 69 -13.51 6.53 29.33
CA ALA A 69 -13.49 7.55 28.29
C ALA A 69 -14.60 8.61 28.51
N GLU A 70 -15.76 8.21 29.03
CA GLU A 70 -16.88 9.09 29.35
C GLU A 70 -16.54 10.04 30.49
N GLN A 71 -15.88 9.53 31.54
CA GLN A 71 -15.42 10.36 32.65
C GLN A 71 -14.46 11.44 32.15
N ILE A 72 -13.51 11.10 31.28
CA ILE A 72 -12.62 12.10 30.66
C ILE A 72 -13.38 13.06 29.75
N ALA A 73 -14.35 12.60 28.97
CA ALA A 73 -15.11 13.48 28.10
C ALA A 73 -15.91 14.54 28.90
N GLN A 74 -16.41 14.17 30.08
CA GLN A 74 -17.13 15.10 30.98
C GLN A 74 -16.25 16.23 31.52
N THR A 75 -14.92 16.06 31.50
CA THR A 75 -13.99 17.09 31.98
C THR A 75 -13.73 18.19 30.94
N GLY A 76 -14.21 17.98 29.71
CA GLY A 76 -13.92 18.83 28.58
C GLY A 76 -12.54 18.60 27.94
N MET A 77 -11.74 17.66 28.46
CA MET A 77 -10.46 17.31 27.86
C MET A 77 -10.66 16.65 26.49
N THR A 78 -9.87 17.06 25.50
CA THR A 78 -9.99 16.58 24.12
C THR A 78 -8.71 15.89 23.65
N ARG A 79 -8.85 14.80 22.87
CA ARG A 79 -7.72 14.11 22.25
C ARG A 79 -7.54 14.61 20.82
N TRP A 80 -6.31 14.95 20.49
CA TRP A 80 -5.89 15.42 19.18
C TRP A 80 -4.79 14.52 18.66
N TYR A 81 -4.80 14.30 17.34
CA TYR A 81 -3.87 13.42 16.67
C TYR A 81 -3.40 14.05 15.36
N THR A 82 -2.13 13.85 15.03
CA THR A 82 -1.56 14.11 13.72
C THR A 82 -0.59 12.98 13.36
N THR A 83 -0.52 12.65 12.08
CA THR A 83 0.47 11.70 11.58
C THR A 83 0.99 12.08 10.22
N LYS A 84 2.25 11.77 9.97
CA LYS A 84 2.78 11.63 8.62
C LYS A 84 3.04 10.15 8.37
N ARG A 85 2.33 9.57 7.39
CA ARG A 85 2.52 8.20 6.93
C ARG A 85 3.38 8.14 5.70
N MET A 86 4.24 7.15 5.64
CA MET A 86 5.15 6.88 4.53
C MET A 86 5.11 5.40 4.19
N PHE A 87 4.82 5.06 2.94
CA PHE A 87 4.76 3.67 2.48
C PHE A 87 5.64 3.44 1.26
N TRP A 88 6.32 2.30 1.25
CA TRP A 88 7.08 1.79 0.11
C TRP A 88 6.33 0.57 -0.41
N VAL A 89 5.83 0.66 -1.63
CA VAL A 89 4.87 -0.31 -2.19
C VAL A 89 5.48 -0.97 -3.41
N ASP A 90 5.50 -2.30 -3.46
CA ASP A 90 5.88 -3.03 -4.66
C ASP A 90 4.81 -2.84 -5.75
N PRO A 91 5.17 -2.30 -6.93
CA PRO A 91 4.18 -1.90 -7.92
C PRO A 91 3.47 -3.08 -8.58
N VAL A 92 4.04 -4.29 -8.54
CA VAL A 92 3.42 -5.47 -9.16
C VAL A 92 2.36 -6.06 -8.24
N THR A 93 2.74 -6.31 -6.98
CA THR A 93 1.90 -7.00 -6.01
C THR A 93 0.97 -6.05 -5.24
N GLY A 94 1.25 -4.74 -5.23
CA GLY A 94 0.59 -3.74 -4.40
C GLY A 94 0.86 -3.87 -2.90
N ALA A 95 1.79 -4.75 -2.51
CA ALA A 95 2.15 -4.96 -1.11
C ALA A 95 3.06 -3.84 -0.60
N PRO A 96 2.75 -3.22 0.56
CA PRO A 96 3.72 -2.38 1.26
C PRO A 96 4.86 -3.25 1.79
N VAL A 97 6.09 -2.99 1.34
CA VAL A 97 7.31 -3.63 1.85
C VAL A 97 7.92 -2.88 3.03
N ASN A 98 7.51 -1.63 3.23
CA ASN A 98 7.79 -0.86 4.44
C ASN A 98 6.66 0.15 4.70
N GLY A 99 6.48 0.46 5.98
CA GLY A 99 5.54 1.47 6.48
C GLY A 99 6.17 2.18 7.66
N GLU A 100 6.16 3.50 7.62
CA GLU A 100 6.64 4.35 8.71
C GLU A 100 5.62 5.43 9.03
N GLU A 101 5.51 5.78 10.30
CA GLU A 101 4.63 6.85 10.77
C GLU A 101 5.36 7.79 11.74
N ILE A 102 5.31 9.09 11.48
CA ILE A 102 5.63 10.11 12.49
C ILE A 102 4.32 10.47 13.17
N HIS A 103 4.10 9.91 14.35
CA HIS A 103 2.82 9.90 15.05
C HIS A 103 2.91 10.79 16.30
N ARG A 104 1.92 11.68 16.47
CA ARG A 104 1.81 12.53 17.66
C ARG A 104 0.37 12.60 18.14
N GLU A 105 0.20 12.46 19.46
CA GLU A 105 -1.08 12.62 20.14
C GLU A 105 -0.94 13.59 21.31
N GLU A 106 -1.97 14.42 21.49
CA GLU A 106 -2.07 15.41 22.55
C GLU A 106 -3.42 15.30 23.26
N LEU A 107 -3.40 15.52 24.56
CA LEU A 107 -4.56 15.84 25.37
C LEU A 107 -4.59 17.35 25.56
N ARG A 108 -5.65 18.01 25.11
CA ARG A 108 -5.84 19.47 25.21
C ARG A 108 -6.98 19.79 26.16
N ASP A 109 -7.00 21.03 26.66
CA ASP A 109 -7.90 21.51 27.73
C ASP A 109 -7.63 20.86 29.10
N ALA A 110 -6.39 20.39 29.31
CA ALA A 110 -6.00 19.63 30.48
C ALA A 110 -5.94 20.47 31.79
N LYS A 111 -5.81 21.80 31.70
CA LYS A 111 -5.80 22.67 32.90
C LYS A 111 -7.12 22.64 33.66
N LYS A 112 -8.24 22.41 32.97
CA LYS A 112 -9.57 22.26 33.58
C LYS A 112 -9.64 21.07 34.54
N MET A 113 -8.67 20.16 34.45
CA MET A 113 -8.49 18.99 35.30
C MET A 113 -7.39 19.15 36.35
N GLY A 114 -6.90 20.37 36.57
CA GLY A 114 -5.84 20.64 37.55
C GLY A 114 -4.45 20.19 37.10
N MET A 115 -4.26 19.86 35.81
CA MET A 115 -2.92 19.63 35.26
C MET A 115 -2.16 20.95 35.14
N SER A 116 -0.83 20.89 35.26
CA SER A 116 0.04 22.08 35.19
C SER A 116 0.01 22.75 33.82
N GLU A 117 -0.10 21.95 32.76
CA GLU A 117 -0.14 22.41 31.37
C GLU A 117 -1.51 22.18 30.74
N ASP A 118 -1.87 23.02 29.78
CA ASP A 118 -3.17 22.93 29.10
C ASP A 118 -3.14 21.93 27.93
N THR A 119 -1.95 21.65 27.41
CA THR A 119 -1.70 20.63 26.40
C THR A 119 -0.67 19.66 26.95
N VAL A 120 -0.98 18.38 26.94
CA VAL A 120 -0.12 17.29 27.42
C VAL A 120 0.10 16.31 26.29
N THR A 121 1.36 16.02 25.97
CA THR A 121 1.69 15.01 24.96
C THR A 121 1.34 13.62 25.48
N ALA A 122 0.43 12.93 24.80
CA ALA A 122 0.07 11.55 25.08
C ALA A 122 1.01 10.56 24.39
N PHE A 123 1.44 10.89 23.16
CA PHE A 123 2.41 10.10 22.41
C PHE A 123 3.18 11.01 21.45
N SER A 124 4.47 10.75 21.27
CA SER A 124 5.27 11.34 20.21
C SER A 124 6.35 10.36 19.80
N GLY A 125 6.36 9.95 18.54
CA GLY A 125 7.34 8.96 18.08
C GLY A 125 7.37 8.76 16.58
N HIS A 126 8.51 8.26 16.10
CA HIS A 126 8.68 7.75 14.74
C HIS A 126 8.55 6.22 14.79
N VAL A 127 7.36 5.73 14.46
CA VAL A 127 7.07 4.31 14.36
C VAL A 127 7.65 3.78 13.07
N LYS A 128 8.49 2.75 13.18
CA LYS A 128 9.13 2.07 12.05
C LYS A 128 8.90 0.58 12.14
N MET A 129 8.85 -0.08 10.99
CA MET A 129 8.92 -1.53 10.95
C MET A 129 10.27 -2.03 11.45
N ARG A 130 10.25 -3.18 12.12
CA ARG A 130 11.47 -3.86 12.53
C ARG A 130 12.17 -4.45 11.32
N GLU A 131 13.50 -4.49 11.38
CA GLU A 131 14.32 -4.93 10.24
C GLU A 131 14.08 -6.40 9.86
N ASP A 132 13.88 -7.29 10.85
CA ASP A 132 13.53 -8.71 10.62
C ASP A 132 12.27 -8.83 9.75
N TYR A 133 11.23 -8.08 10.11
CA TYR A 133 9.96 -8.09 9.39
C TYR A 133 10.07 -7.50 7.98
N ILE A 134 10.93 -6.49 7.80
CA ILE A 134 11.20 -5.90 6.48
C ILE A 134 11.85 -6.93 5.56
N VAL A 135 12.87 -7.66 6.04
CA VAL A 135 13.55 -8.70 5.26
C VAL A 135 12.57 -9.79 4.83
N ASP A 136 11.80 -10.34 5.77
CA ASP A 136 10.80 -11.38 5.50
C ASP A 136 9.75 -10.91 4.49
N THR A 137 9.26 -9.67 4.64
CA THR A 137 8.25 -9.10 3.73
C THR A 137 8.82 -8.89 2.33
N VAL A 138 10.06 -8.39 2.21
CA VAL A 138 10.73 -8.18 0.93
C VAL A 138 10.92 -9.51 0.20
N ASP A 139 11.35 -10.56 0.91
CA ASP A 139 11.56 -11.88 0.31
C ASP A 139 10.24 -12.52 -0.12
N LEU A 140 9.19 -12.40 0.69
CA LEU A 140 7.84 -12.83 0.33
C LEU A 140 7.35 -12.09 -0.93
N VAL A 141 7.50 -10.77 -0.99
CA VAL A 141 7.05 -9.98 -2.14
C VAL A 141 7.83 -10.35 -3.40
N LYS A 142 9.14 -10.57 -3.31
CA LYS A 142 9.96 -11.05 -4.43
C LYS A 142 9.45 -12.38 -4.98
N SER A 143 9.13 -13.34 -4.11
CA SER A 143 8.66 -14.66 -4.56
C SER A 143 7.27 -14.57 -5.21
N GLN A 144 6.35 -13.79 -4.64
CA GLN A 144 4.99 -13.64 -5.15
C GLN A 144 4.92 -12.80 -6.43
N ARG A 145 5.82 -11.82 -6.59
CA ARG A 145 5.92 -10.97 -7.78
C ARG A 145 6.06 -11.79 -9.07
N ILE A 146 6.84 -12.87 -9.04
CA ILE A 146 7.02 -13.75 -10.20
C ILE A 146 5.70 -14.38 -10.62
N LEU A 147 4.91 -14.89 -9.68
CA LEU A 147 3.61 -15.50 -9.98
C LEU A 147 2.63 -14.50 -10.57
N VAL A 148 2.61 -13.27 -10.05
CA VAL A 148 1.75 -12.20 -10.59
C VAL A 148 2.18 -11.85 -12.01
N LEU A 149 3.48 -11.68 -12.28
CA LEU A 149 3.97 -11.35 -13.63
C LEU A 149 3.78 -12.51 -14.61
N LEU A 150 3.91 -13.75 -14.14
CA LEU A 150 3.65 -14.94 -14.94
C LEU A 150 2.23 -14.90 -15.52
N LEU A 151 1.24 -14.63 -14.67
CA LEU A 151 -0.18 -14.61 -15.05
C LEU A 151 -0.59 -13.34 -15.81
N THR A 152 -0.05 -12.18 -15.44
CA THR A 152 -0.49 -10.90 -15.99
C THR A 152 0.30 -10.47 -17.23
N SER A 153 1.50 -11.01 -17.45
CA SER A 153 2.39 -10.59 -18.54
C SER A 153 2.98 -11.77 -19.29
N TYR A 154 3.75 -12.64 -18.63
CA TYR A 154 4.59 -13.61 -19.35
C TYR A 154 3.80 -14.69 -20.09
N LEU A 155 2.79 -15.30 -19.45
CA LEU A 155 1.96 -16.32 -20.11
C LEU A 155 1.10 -15.72 -21.23
N PRO A 156 0.37 -14.60 -21.04
CA PRO A 156 -0.37 -13.98 -22.14
C PRO A 156 0.50 -13.69 -23.37
N TRP A 157 1.66 -13.04 -23.19
CA TRP A 157 2.56 -12.73 -24.30
C TRP A 157 3.24 -13.98 -24.88
N GLY A 158 3.58 -14.96 -24.03
CA GLY A 158 4.15 -16.23 -24.46
C GLY A 158 3.18 -17.03 -25.34
N PHE A 159 1.92 -17.15 -24.93
CA PHE A 159 0.89 -17.83 -25.72
C PHE A 159 0.55 -17.07 -27.01
N LEU A 160 0.52 -15.74 -26.98
CA LEU A 160 0.33 -14.94 -28.19
C LEU A 160 1.47 -15.19 -29.19
N GLY A 161 2.73 -15.13 -28.73
CA GLY A 161 3.90 -15.41 -29.57
C GLY A 161 3.91 -16.83 -30.12
N LEU A 162 3.59 -17.83 -29.28
CA LEU A 162 3.46 -19.21 -29.70
C LEU A 162 2.37 -19.39 -30.76
N GLY A 163 1.20 -18.78 -30.54
CA GLY A 163 0.08 -18.83 -31.49
C GLY A 163 0.43 -18.23 -32.85
N ILE A 164 1.08 -17.07 -32.86
CA ILE A 164 1.59 -16.43 -34.09
C ILE A 164 2.61 -17.34 -34.79
N GLY A 165 3.54 -17.94 -34.04
CA GLY A 165 4.54 -18.85 -34.58
C GLY A 165 3.93 -20.09 -35.21
N LEU A 166 2.95 -20.72 -34.55
CA LEU A 166 2.23 -21.87 -35.08
C LEU A 166 1.41 -21.51 -36.32
N ALA A 167 0.75 -20.36 -36.34
CA ALA A 167 0.02 -19.87 -37.49
C ALA A 167 0.94 -19.62 -38.69
N ALA A 168 2.08 -18.96 -38.48
CA ALA A 168 3.08 -18.73 -39.53
C ALA A 168 3.65 -20.05 -40.07
N LEU A 169 3.94 -21.02 -39.19
CA LEU A 169 4.39 -22.34 -39.58
C LEU A 169 3.34 -23.07 -40.44
N ALA A 170 2.07 -23.02 -40.04
CA ALA A 170 0.97 -23.61 -40.81
C ALA A 170 0.86 -23.00 -42.22
N LEU A 171 0.91 -21.67 -42.32
CA LEU A 171 0.89 -20.96 -43.61
C LEU A 171 2.11 -21.30 -44.48
N TRP A 172 3.29 -21.43 -43.87
CA TRP A 172 4.51 -21.81 -44.58
C TRP A 172 4.45 -23.25 -45.12
N LEU A 173 3.97 -24.21 -44.31
CA LEU A 173 3.78 -25.59 -44.72
C LEU A 173 2.75 -25.70 -45.86
N GLU A 174 1.64 -24.97 -45.76
CA GLU A 174 0.62 -24.88 -46.81
C GLU A 174 1.23 -24.35 -48.12
N ALA A 175 1.95 -23.23 -48.07
CA ALA A 175 2.62 -22.66 -49.24
C ALA A 175 3.65 -23.60 -49.87
N ARG A 176 4.35 -24.40 -49.06
CA ARG A 176 5.31 -25.40 -49.55
C ARG A 176 4.62 -26.59 -50.22
N SER A 177 3.47 -27.02 -49.72
CA SER A 177 2.70 -28.14 -50.27
C SER A 177 2.12 -27.85 -51.65
N ARG A 178 1.81 -26.58 -51.94
CA ARG A 178 1.24 -26.12 -53.23
C ARG A 178 2.26 -25.98 -54.37
N ARG A 179 3.48 -26.50 -54.23
CA ARG A 179 4.47 -26.49 -55.33
C ARG A 179 3.98 -27.44 -56.45
N PRO A 180 3.87 -26.98 -57.71
CA PRO A 180 3.37 -27.81 -58.80
C PRO A 180 4.30 -29.02 -59.02
N GLU A 181 3.74 -30.22 -59.16
CA GLU A 181 4.48 -31.35 -59.71
C GLU A 181 5.00 -30.98 -61.11
N SER A 182 6.28 -31.22 -61.37
CA SER A 182 6.85 -31.02 -62.70
C SER A 182 6.14 -31.94 -63.68
N PRO A 183 5.76 -31.46 -64.88
CA PRO A 183 5.03 -32.29 -65.84
C PRO A 183 5.88 -33.52 -66.18
N THR A 184 5.30 -34.71 -65.99
CA THR A 184 5.89 -35.97 -66.43
C THR A 184 5.85 -35.96 -67.95
N ASN A 185 7.02 -35.78 -68.58
CA ASN A 185 7.16 -35.89 -70.03
C ASN A 185 6.95 -37.35 -70.42
N ALA A 186 5.93 -37.60 -71.24
CA ALA A 186 5.69 -38.86 -71.96
C ALA A 186 6.21 -38.75 -73.39
#